data_AF-A0A849IRD9-F1
#
_entry.id   AF-A0A849IRD9-F1
#
_cell.length_a   1.000
_cell.length_b   1.000
_cell.length_c   1.000
_cell.angle_alpha   90.00
_cell.angle_beta   90.00
_cell.angle_gamma   90.00
#
_symmetry.space_group_name_H-M   'P 1'
#
loop_
_entity.id
_entity.type
_entity.pdbx_description
1 polymer ?
#
loop_
_entity_poly.entity_id
_entity_poly.type
_entity_poly.pdbx_seq_one_letter_code
_entity_poly.pdbx_strand_id
1 'polypeptide(L)'
;MDWKKLSPVDWVVGAAGLLLVIDLVALPWIDVSYAYGPFGASITASGVSGPDGFLGWLALLLALATVADLGLERLTTVQLPELPMPRPQLRAVGAGAALVLVLLEFILHLDPRYLGFGCWLALIAAAVFVVAAIRSRQEGALERA
;
A
#
# COMPACT_ATOMS: atom_id res chain seq x y z
N MET A 1 -16.74 -5.10 -19.12
CA MET A 1 -16.17 -4.30 -18.01
C MET A 1 -16.33 -2.85 -18.39
N ASP A 2 -17.13 -2.09 -17.63
CA ASP A 2 -17.48 -0.72 -17.96
C ASP A 2 -16.69 0.24 -17.06
N TRP A 3 -15.53 0.67 -17.56
CA TRP A 3 -14.54 1.48 -16.83
C TRP A 3 -15.04 2.88 -16.47
N LYS A 4 -16.17 3.30 -17.06
CA LYS A 4 -16.81 4.60 -16.81
C LYS A 4 -17.54 4.68 -15.46
N LYS A 5 -17.68 3.56 -14.73
CA LYS A 5 -18.32 3.51 -13.41
C LYS A 5 -17.40 3.84 -12.23
N LEU A 6 -16.09 3.97 -12.48
CA LEU A 6 -15.13 4.33 -11.44
C LEU A 6 -15.04 5.85 -11.32
N SER A 7 -15.24 6.40 -10.12
CA SER A 7 -14.90 7.80 -9.89
C SER A 7 -13.39 7.98 -10.08
N PRO A 8 -12.93 9.16 -10.53
CA PRO A 8 -11.49 9.43 -10.65
C PRO A 8 -10.73 9.15 -9.36
N VAL A 9 -11.35 9.40 -8.19
CA VAL A 9 -10.73 9.15 -6.89
C VAL A 9 -10.65 7.66 -6.56
N ASP A 10 -11.67 6.86 -6.88
CA ASP A 10 -11.61 5.40 -6.72
C ASP A 10 -10.49 4.79 -7.57
N TRP A 11 -10.27 5.32 -8.77
CA TRP A 11 -9.14 4.90 -9.59
C TRP A 11 -7.80 5.19 -8.92
N VAL A 12 -7.65 6.36 -8.28
CA VAL A 12 -6.44 6.71 -7.53
C VAL A 12 -6.24 5.81 -6.31
N VAL A 13 -7.32 5.41 -5.60
CA VAL A 13 -7.22 4.43 -4.51
C VAL A 13 -6.67 3.10 -5.03
N GLY A 14 -7.25 2.57 -6.11
CA GLY A 14 -6.80 1.33 -6.73
C GLY A 14 -5.36 1.40 -7.23
N ALA A 15 -5.00 2.48 -7.93
CA ALA A 15 -3.67 2.69 -8.47
C ALA A 15 -2.61 2.85 -7.38
N ALA A 16 -2.88 3.66 -6.35
CA ALA A 16 -1.95 3.87 -5.24
C ALA A 16 -1.77 2.59 -4.41
N GLY A 17 -2.85 1.86 -4.14
CA GLY A 17 -2.78 0.57 -3.43
C GLY A 17 -2.01 -0.47 -4.23
N LEU A 18 -2.21 -0.55 -5.54
CA LEU A 18 -1.48 -1.47 -6.41
C LEU A 18 0.01 -1.09 -6.51
N LEU A 19 0.31 0.21 -6.62
CA LEU A 19 1.67 0.72 -6.63
C LEU A 19 2.39 0.40 -5.32
N LEU A 20 1.70 0.53 -4.18
CA LEU A 20 2.23 0.12 -2.88
C LEU A 20 2.54 -1.39 -2.85
N VAL A 21 1.64 -2.24 -3.37
CA VAL A 21 1.90 -3.70 -3.47
C VAL A 21 3.12 -4.00 -4.33
N ILE A 22 3.26 -3.34 -5.49
CA ILE A 22 4.41 -3.52 -6.37
C ILE A 22 5.69 -3.09 -5.67
N ASP A 23 5.66 -1.96 -4.96
CA ASP A 23 6.81 -1.46 -4.23
C ASP A 23 7.30 -2.44 -3.16
N LEU A 24 6.39 -2.94 -2.31
CA LEU A 24 6.76 -3.84 -1.23
C LEU A 24 7.39 -5.16 -1.72
N VAL A 25 6.95 -5.66 -2.89
CA VAL A 25 7.43 -6.95 -3.42
C VAL A 25 8.68 -6.78 -4.28
N ALA A 26 8.72 -5.75 -5.13
CA ALA A 26 9.68 -5.67 -6.22
C ALA A 26 10.79 -4.64 -6.00
N LEU A 27 10.57 -3.61 -5.17
CA LEU A 27 11.59 -2.58 -4.98
C LEU A 27 12.54 -2.94 -3.83
N PRO A 28 13.84 -2.59 -3.96
CA PRO A 28 14.81 -2.80 -2.89
C PRO A 28 14.56 -1.77 -1.78
N TRP A 29 14.21 -2.29 -0.61
CA TRP A 29 14.06 -1.54 0.63
C TRP A 29 15.34 -1.53 1.43
N ILE A 30 16.09 -2.63 1.35
CA ILE A 30 17.42 -2.75 1.92
C ILE A 30 18.39 -2.94 0.76
N ASP A 31 19.37 -2.05 0.66
CA ASP A 31 20.48 -2.16 -0.28
C ASP A 31 21.78 -1.96 0.47
N VAL A 32 22.56 -3.04 0.56
CA VAL A 32 23.85 -3.04 1.25
C VAL A 32 24.93 -3.42 0.27
N SER A 33 25.83 -2.47 0.00
CA SER A 33 27.01 -2.70 -0.83
C SER A 33 28.27 -2.67 0.04
N TYR A 34 29.09 -3.72 -0.08
CA TYR A 34 30.41 -3.79 0.54
C TYR A 34 31.47 -3.94 -0.55
N ALA A 35 32.48 -3.07 -0.51
CA ALA A 35 33.65 -3.15 -1.38
C ALA A 35 34.90 -3.33 -0.52
N TYR A 36 35.69 -4.37 -0.82
CA TYR A 36 36.99 -4.63 -0.20
C TYR A 36 38.02 -4.90 -1.31
N GLY A 37 38.80 -3.87 -1.67
CA GLY A 37 39.73 -3.96 -2.80
C GLY A 37 38.99 -4.18 -4.13
N PRO A 38 39.43 -5.12 -5.00
CA PRO A 38 38.77 -5.40 -6.28
C PRO A 38 37.49 -6.26 -6.14
N PHE A 39 37.15 -6.73 -4.94
CA PHE A 39 35.99 -7.56 -4.69
C PHE A 39 34.87 -6.72 -4.05
N GLY A 40 33.72 -6.70 -4.72
CA GLY A 40 32.50 -6.08 -4.21
C GLY A 40 31.36 -7.10 -4.17
N ALA A 41 30.53 -7.01 -3.14
CA ALA A 41 29.28 -7.77 -3.04
C ALA A 41 28.14 -6.82 -2.64
N SER A 42 27.00 -6.97 -3.29
CA SER A 42 25.77 -6.25 -2.98
C SER A 42 24.69 -7.23 -2.54
N ILE A 43 24.00 -6.91 -1.45
CA ILE A 43 22.85 -7.65 -0.95
C ILE A 43 21.66 -6.71 -0.96
N THR A 44 20.63 -7.08 -1.72
CA THR A 44 19.36 -6.33 -1.81
C THR A 44 18.22 -7.16 -1.26
N ALA A 45 17.33 -6.55 -0.47
CA ALA A 45 16.08 -7.17 -0.01
C ALA A 45 14.89 -6.23 -0.23
N SER A 46 13.74 -6.79 -0.59
CA SER A 46 12.47 -6.05 -0.70
C SER A 46 11.79 -5.91 0.67
N GLY A 47 10.75 -5.07 0.74
CA GLY A 47 9.97 -4.80 1.95
C GLY A 47 9.29 -6.03 2.55
N VAL A 48 9.22 -7.16 1.83
CA VAL A 48 8.65 -8.42 2.35
C VAL A 48 9.70 -9.49 2.67
N SER A 49 10.95 -9.26 2.28
CA SER A 49 12.06 -10.23 2.45
C SER A 49 13.15 -9.77 3.42
N GLY A 50 13.04 -8.55 3.95
CA GLY A 50 13.97 -8.02 4.94
C GLY A 50 13.84 -8.66 6.34
N PRO A 51 14.70 -8.26 7.30
CA PRO A 51 14.71 -8.75 8.68
C PRO A 51 13.34 -8.71 9.38
N ASP A 52 12.53 -7.67 9.13
CA ASP A 52 11.14 -7.58 9.63
C ASP A 52 10.08 -7.66 8.51
N GLY A 53 10.38 -8.38 7.42
CA GLY A 53 9.48 -8.47 6.26
C GLY A 53 8.06 -8.98 6.57
N PHE A 54 7.83 -9.51 7.77
CA PHE A 54 6.49 -9.79 8.30
C PHE A 54 5.58 -8.55 8.35
N LEU A 55 6.11 -7.38 8.72
CA LEU A 55 5.34 -6.12 8.73
C LEU A 55 4.96 -5.71 7.30
N GLY A 56 5.90 -5.85 6.37
CA GLY A 56 5.65 -5.66 4.94
C GLY A 56 4.60 -6.62 4.40
N TRP A 57 4.63 -7.90 4.81
CA TRP A 57 3.58 -8.86 4.45
C TRP A 57 2.20 -8.44 4.94
N LEU A 58 2.08 -7.95 6.18
CA LEU A 58 0.80 -7.44 6.70
C LEU A 58 0.32 -6.20 5.92
N ALA A 59 1.22 -5.27 5.62
CA ALA A 59 0.90 -4.08 4.83
C ALA A 59 0.45 -4.45 3.42
N LEU A 60 1.13 -5.41 2.78
CA LEU A 60 0.81 -5.95 1.46
C LEU A 60 -0.58 -6.58 1.45
N LEU A 61 -0.90 -7.42 2.44
CA LEU A 61 -2.20 -8.08 2.53
C LEU A 61 -3.33 -7.07 2.72
N LEU A 62 -3.12 -6.03 3.55
CA LEU A 62 -4.10 -4.96 3.74
C LEU A 62 -4.31 -4.13 2.47
N ALA A 63 -3.24 -3.78 1.77
CA ALA A 63 -3.32 -3.07 0.50
C ALA A 63 -4.09 -3.91 -0.54
N LEU A 64 -3.75 -5.19 -0.69
CA LEU A 64 -4.46 -6.11 -1.58
C LEU A 64 -5.92 -6.27 -1.20
N ALA A 65 -6.24 -6.48 0.08
CA ALA A 65 -7.62 -6.64 0.55
C ALA A 65 -8.45 -5.38 0.24
N THR A 66 -7.89 -4.20 0.44
CA THR A 66 -8.55 -2.92 0.18
C THR A 66 -8.78 -2.69 -1.32
N VAL A 67 -7.78 -2.99 -2.16
CA VAL A 67 -7.91 -2.90 -3.62
C VAL A 67 -8.90 -3.93 -4.16
N ALA A 68 -8.87 -5.15 -3.64
CA ALA A 68 -9.81 -6.22 -4.01
C ALA A 68 -11.24 -5.86 -3.62
N ASP A 69 -11.45 -5.33 -2.42
CA ASP A 69 -12.76 -4.89 -1.94
C ASP A 69 -13.33 -3.76 -2.82
N LEU A 70 -12.51 -2.79 -3.22
CA LEU A 70 -12.90 -1.73 -4.14
C LEU A 70 -13.26 -2.29 -5.53
N GLY A 71 -12.43 -3.21 -6.05
CA GLY A 71 -12.68 -3.88 -7.32
C GLY A 71 -13.98 -4.69 -7.30
N LEU A 72 -14.24 -5.44 -6.22
CA LEU A 72 -15.46 -6.19 -6.03
C LEU A 72 -16.69 -5.28 -6.01
N GLU A 73 -16.67 -4.20 -5.22
CA GLU A 73 -17.83 -3.30 -5.13
C GLU A 73 -18.11 -2.54 -6.42
N ARG A 74 -17.07 -2.09 -7.13
CA ARG A 74 -17.24 -1.22 -8.31
C ARG A 74 -17.37 -2.00 -9.63
N LEU A 75 -16.76 -3.18 -9.72
CA LEU A 75 -16.70 -3.96 -10.97
C LEU A 75 -17.67 -5.14 -10.99
N THR A 76 -18.28 -5.50 -9.84
CA THR A 76 -19.24 -6.60 -9.77
C THR A 76 -20.62 -6.13 -9.29
N THR A 77 -21.67 -6.83 -9.72
CA THR A 77 -23.07 -6.59 -9.29
C THR A 77 -23.44 -7.49 -8.11
N VAL A 78 -22.47 -8.16 -7.49
CA VAL A 78 -22.72 -9.10 -6.40
C VAL A 78 -23.06 -8.29 -5.15
N GLN A 79 -24.20 -8.59 -4.54
CA GLN A 79 -24.53 -8.07 -3.21
C GLN A 79 -23.56 -8.68 -2.22
N LEU A 80 -22.54 -7.91 -1.83
CA LEU A 80 -21.61 -8.36 -0.82
C LEU A 80 -22.29 -8.33 0.56
N PRO A 81 -21.92 -9.25 1.48
CA PRO A 81 -22.46 -9.27 2.82
C PRO A 81 -22.28 -7.92 3.52
N GLU A 82 -23.28 -7.52 4.29
CA GLU A 82 -23.21 -6.32 5.13
C GLU A 82 -22.17 -6.53 6.23
N LEU A 83 -21.22 -5.59 6.30
CA LEU A 83 -20.18 -5.57 7.31
C LEU A 83 -20.62 -4.62 8.45
N PRO A 84 -20.15 -4.85 9.70
CA PRO A 84 -20.49 -3.99 10.83
C PRO A 84 -20.00 -2.53 10.66
N MET A 85 -19.13 -2.28 9.69
CA MET A 85 -18.61 -0.97 9.35
C MET A 85 -18.93 -0.62 7.88
N PRO A 86 -19.28 0.65 7.57
CA PRO A 86 -19.42 1.09 6.19
C PRO A 86 -18.16 0.79 5.37
N ARG A 87 -18.31 0.17 4.19
CA ARG A 87 -17.19 -0.22 3.30
C ARG A 87 -16.20 0.92 3.01
N PRO A 88 -16.62 2.18 2.75
CA PRO A 88 -15.68 3.27 2.57
C PRO A 88 -14.82 3.55 3.82
N GLN A 89 -15.40 3.36 5.00
CA GLN A 89 -14.68 3.52 6.27
C GLN A 89 -13.72 2.35 6.50
N LEU A 90 -14.12 1.12 6.15
CA LEU A 90 -13.25 -0.05 6.22
C LEU A 90 -12.01 0.12 5.32
N ARG A 91 -12.19 0.63 4.09
CA ARG A 91 -11.07 0.91 3.17
C ARG A 91 -10.12 1.96 3.72
N ALA A 92 -10.65 3.03 4.32
CA ALA A 92 -9.84 4.06 4.94
C ALA A 92 -9.04 3.52 6.14
N VAL A 93 -9.66 2.65 6.96
CA VAL A 93 -8.97 1.96 8.07
C VAL A 93 -7.91 0.99 7.54
N GLY A 94 -8.22 0.21 6.50
CA GLY A 94 -7.27 -0.72 5.87
C GLY A 94 -6.05 -0.01 5.27
N ALA A 95 -6.29 1.08 4.53
CA ALA A 95 -5.22 1.93 4.01
C ALA A 95 -4.40 2.58 5.14
N GLY A 96 -5.07 3.07 6.19
CA GLY A 96 -4.40 3.67 7.35
C GLY A 96 -3.52 2.67 8.10
N ALA A 97 -4.02 1.45 8.31
CA ALA A 97 -3.26 0.37 8.91
C ALA A 97 -2.04 -0.02 8.06
N ALA A 98 -2.20 -0.09 6.73
CA ALA A 98 -1.07 -0.32 5.82
C ALA A 98 0.01 0.76 5.95
N LEU A 99 -0.38 2.04 6.02
CA LEU A 99 0.56 3.15 6.25
C LEU A 99 1.28 3.02 7.60
N VAL A 100 0.56 2.71 8.68
CA VAL A 100 1.16 2.53 10.01
C VAL A 100 2.19 1.39 10.00
N LEU A 101 1.89 0.28 9.33
CA LEU A 101 2.81 -0.85 9.21
C LEU A 101 4.06 -0.49 8.39
N VAL A 102 3.90 0.19 7.26
CA VAL A 102 5.03 0.70 6.45
C VAL A 102 5.88 1.68 7.25
N LEU A 103 5.26 2.60 8.00
CA LEU A 103 5.98 3.53 8.88
C LEU A 103 6.73 2.81 9.99
N LEU A 104 6.10 1.81 10.60
CA LEU A 104 6.71 1.02 11.67
C LEU A 104 7.92 0.26 11.14
N GLU A 105 7.78 -0.41 9.99
CA GLU A 105 8.89 -1.09 9.33
C GLU A 105 10.03 -0.14 8.95
N PHE A 106 9.70 1.05 8.43
CA PHE A 106 10.67 2.10 8.13
C PHE A 106 11.42 2.60 9.37
N ILE A 107 10.72 2.81 10.49
CA ILE A 107 11.33 3.28 11.75
C ILE A 107 12.22 2.20 12.37
N LEU A 108 11.85 0.92 12.26
CA LEU A 108 12.67 -0.19 12.75
C LEU A 108 13.96 -0.35 11.93
N HIS A 109 13.96 0.05 10.66
CA HIS A 109 15.10 0.00 9.74
C HIS A 109 15.75 1.36 9.46
N LEU A 110 15.69 2.29 10.43
CA LEU A 110 16.22 3.64 10.29
C LEU A 110 17.77 3.71 10.34
N ASP A 111 18.46 2.80 9.66
CA ASP A 111 19.90 2.89 9.42
C ASP A 111 20.11 3.46 8.00
N PRO A 112 20.53 4.73 7.86
CA PRO A 112 20.60 5.42 6.56
C PRO A 112 21.55 4.76 5.55
N ARG A 113 22.47 3.93 6.04
CA ARG A 113 23.49 3.23 5.24
C ARG A 113 22.94 2.08 4.40
N TYR A 114 21.74 1.61 4.72
CA TYR A 114 21.14 0.42 4.10
C TYR A 114 19.78 0.69 3.46
N LEU A 115 19.28 1.92 3.56
CA LEU A 115 17.97 2.32 3.06
C LEU A 115 17.98 2.45 1.53
N GLY A 116 17.28 1.53 0.88
CA GLY A 116 17.05 1.55 -0.56
C GLY A 116 15.99 2.57 -0.97
N PHE A 117 15.88 2.82 -2.28
CA PHE A 117 14.90 3.76 -2.83
C PHE A 117 13.44 3.33 -2.59
N GLY A 118 13.17 2.02 -2.50
CA GLY A 118 11.82 1.48 -2.27
C GLY A 118 11.17 2.01 -1.00
N CYS A 119 11.93 2.17 0.09
CA CYS A 119 11.41 2.70 1.35
C CYS A 119 10.78 4.10 1.21
N TRP A 120 11.38 4.98 0.41
CA TRP A 120 10.86 6.33 0.19
C TRP A 120 9.60 6.32 -0.67
N LEU A 121 9.59 5.46 -1.69
CA LEU A 121 8.46 5.32 -2.60
C LEU A 121 7.27 4.68 -1.87
N ALA A 122 7.50 3.69 -1.01
CA ALA A 122 6.50 3.10 -0.12
C ALA A 122 5.79 4.13 0.74
N LEU A 123 6.53 5.05 1.37
CA LEU A 123 5.96 6.09 2.22
C LEU A 123 5.04 7.02 1.45
N ILE A 124 5.47 7.46 0.26
CA ILE A 124 4.67 8.30 -0.62
C ILE A 124 3.43 7.54 -1.10
N ALA A 125 3.62 6.29 -1.56
CA ALA A 125 2.54 5.43 -2.04
C ALA A 125 1.48 5.20 -0.97
N ALA A 126 1.89 4.83 0.25
CA ALA A 126 1.00 4.60 1.38
C ALA A 126 0.28 5.88 1.82
N ALA A 127 0.97 7.04 1.82
CA ALA A 127 0.34 8.32 2.13
C ALA A 127 -0.73 8.69 1.09
N VAL A 128 -0.42 8.56 -0.20
CA VAL A 128 -1.39 8.78 -1.30
C VAL A 128 -2.56 7.81 -1.18
N PHE A 129 -2.30 6.54 -0.87
CA PHE A 129 -3.32 5.52 -0.70
C PHE A 129 -4.32 5.87 0.40
N VAL A 130 -3.83 6.31 1.57
CA VAL A 130 -4.67 6.77 2.68
C VAL A 130 -5.49 8.00 2.29
N VAL A 131 -4.85 9.02 1.72
CA VAL A 131 -5.53 10.27 1.34
C VAL A 131 -6.62 10.00 0.29
N ALA A 132 -6.33 9.17 -0.70
CA ALA A 132 -7.30 8.77 -1.71
C ALA A 132 -8.49 8.03 -1.08
N ALA A 133 -8.24 7.11 -0.14
CA ALA A 133 -9.30 6.36 0.55
C ALA A 133 -10.18 7.24 1.43
N ILE A 134 -9.62 8.29 2.05
CA ILE A 134 -10.39 9.28 2.80
C ILE A 134 -11.22 10.16 1.87
N ARG A 135 -10.67 10.58 0.73
CA ARG A 135 -11.39 11.40 -0.25
C ARG A 135 -12.56 10.66 -0.89
N SER A 136 -12.39 9.39 -1.28
CA SER A 136 -13.49 8.60 -1.84
C SER A 136 -14.65 8.44 -0.85
N ARG A 137 -14.34 8.35 0.45
CA ARG A 137 -15.36 8.36 1.52
C ARG A 137 -16.14 9.68 1.58
N GLN A 138 -15.48 10.82 1.38
CA GLN A 138 -16.14 12.13 1.43
C GLN A 138 -17.06 12.33 0.22
N GLU A 139 -16.63 11.92 -0.98
CA GLU A 139 -17.46 11.98 -2.19
C GLU A 139 -18.76 11.17 -2.02
N GLY A 140 -18.65 9.94 -1.54
CA GLY A 140 -19.83 9.09 -1.29
C GLY A 140 -20.75 9.58 -0.17
N ALA A 141 -20.28 10.48 0.71
CA ALA A 141 -21.11 11.11 1.73
C ALA A 141 -21.88 12.31 1.17
N LEU A 142 -21.26 13.09 0.27
CA LEU A 142 -21.89 14.25 -0.37
C LEU A 142 -23.00 13.83 -1.35
N GLU A 143 -22.86 12.72 -2.07
CA GLU A 143 -23.91 12.18 -2.97
C GLU A 143 -25.17 11.70 -2.22
N ARG A 144 -25.10 11.53 -0.89
CA ARG A 144 -26.20 11.03 -0.05
C ARG A 144 -26.89 12.12 0.77
N ALA A 145 -26.39 13.36 0.71
CA ALA A 145 -26.94 14.53 1.42
C ALA A 145 -27.88 15.32 0.49
#